data_AF-A0A7S4VDA4-F1
#
_entry.id   AF-A0A7S4VDA4-F1
#
_cell.length_a   1.000
_cell.length_b   1.000
_cell.length_c   1.000
_cell.angle_alpha   90.00
_cell.angle_beta   90.00
_cell.angle_gamma   90.00
#
_symmetry.space_group_name_H-M   'P 1'
#
loop_
_entity.id
_entity.type
_entity.pdbx_description
1 polymer ?
#
loop_
_entity_poly.entity_id
_entity_poly.type
_entity_poly.pdbx_seq_one_letter_code
_entity_poly.pdbx_strand_id
1 'polypeptide(L)'
;IDQAKCIHDELTDSLKKKNPNVIHYVSLLNAELASLTQPKNQEQNVRKLYNNAITISARGWYVHDAALAQERFAEYLFRSAGDLQEAKYHLERAIQRYTNWGAMGIVEHLHIKYQDILAGSSTH
;
A
#
# COMPACT_ATOMS: atom_id res chain seq x y z
N ILE A 1 5.19 20.63 0.30
CA ILE A 1 5.53 19.32 0.92
C ILE A 1 5.57 19.43 2.45
N ASP A 2 6.17 20.49 3.00
CA ASP A 2 6.32 20.65 4.45
C ASP A 2 5.00 20.75 5.23
N GLN A 3 4.00 21.45 4.69
CA GLN A 3 2.69 21.56 5.34
C GLN A 3 1.94 20.21 5.38
N ALA A 4 2.09 19.37 4.35
CA ALA A 4 1.46 18.04 4.31
C ALA A 4 2.11 17.06 5.31
N LYS A 5 3.44 17.17 5.52
CA LYS A 5 4.14 16.41 6.57
C LYS A 5 3.72 16.83 7.97
N CYS A 6 3.64 18.14 8.23
CA CYS A 6 3.22 18.67 9.52
C CYS A 6 1.82 18.18 9.92
N ILE A 7 0.85 18.28 8.99
CA ILE A 7 -0.52 17.81 9.20
C ILE A 7 -0.57 16.29 9.45
N HIS A 8 0.25 15.53 8.73
CA HIS A 8 0.36 14.10 8.92
C HIS A 8 0.87 13.73 10.33
N ASP A 9 1.91 14.39 10.80
CA ASP A 9 2.51 14.10 12.10
C ASP A 9 1.54 14.44 13.25
N GLU A 10 0.85 15.58 13.18
CA GLU A 10 -0.18 15.96 14.16
C GLU A 10 -1.36 14.98 14.20
N LEU A 11 -1.81 14.53 13.03
CA LEU A 11 -2.92 13.58 12.89
C LEU A 11 -2.55 12.22 13.46
N THR A 12 -1.36 11.70 13.13
CA THR A 12 -0.94 10.36 13.52
C THR A 12 -0.71 10.22 15.02
N ASP A 13 -0.13 11.22 15.68
CA ASP A 13 0.06 11.22 17.13
C ASP A 13 -1.25 11.34 17.89
N SER A 14 -2.13 12.23 17.45
CA SER A 14 -3.44 12.44 18.08
C SER A 14 -4.35 11.21 17.96
N LEU A 15 -4.32 10.53 16.81
CA LEU A 15 -5.16 9.37 16.54
C LEU A 15 -4.69 8.12 17.30
N LYS A 16 -3.39 7.81 17.31
CA LYS A 16 -2.84 6.66 18.05
C LYS A 16 -3.17 6.73 19.55
N LYS A 17 -3.09 7.93 20.14
CA LYS A 17 -3.33 8.12 21.58
C LYS A 17 -4.78 7.90 21.98
N LYS A 18 -5.73 8.12 21.07
CA LYS A 18 -7.17 8.07 21.37
C LYS A 18 -7.84 6.76 20.98
N ASN A 19 -7.37 6.07 19.93
CA ASN A 19 -8.00 4.85 19.46
C ASN A 19 -7.01 3.90 18.78
N PRO A 20 -6.67 2.74 19.38
CA PRO A 20 -5.75 1.78 18.76
C PRO A 20 -6.29 1.18 17.45
N ASN A 21 -7.60 1.24 17.20
CA ASN A 21 -8.20 0.72 15.97
C ASN A 21 -7.80 1.52 14.73
N VAL A 22 -7.16 2.69 14.85
CA VAL A 22 -6.74 3.51 13.69
C VAL A 22 -5.31 3.25 13.25
N ILE A 23 -4.57 2.39 13.97
CA ILE A 23 -3.13 2.18 13.76
C ILE A 23 -2.85 1.65 12.34
N HIS A 24 -3.76 0.88 11.74
CA HIS A 24 -3.59 0.39 10.37
C HIS A 24 -3.66 1.53 9.33
N TYR A 25 -4.59 2.48 9.47
CA TYR A 25 -4.64 3.67 8.62
C TYR A 25 -3.37 4.51 8.74
N VAL A 26 -2.93 4.77 9.97
CA VAL A 26 -1.70 5.52 10.22
C VAL A 26 -0.49 4.83 9.60
N SER A 27 -0.41 3.51 9.68
CA SER A 27 0.71 2.75 9.12
C SER A 27 0.75 2.85 7.59
N LEU A 28 -0.41 2.83 6.92
CA LEU A 28 -0.48 3.03 5.47
C LEU A 28 -0.13 4.47 5.08
N LEU A 29 -0.63 5.48 5.80
CA LEU A 29 -0.31 6.89 5.54
C LEU A 29 1.19 7.16 5.66
N ASN A 30 1.85 6.58 6.67
CA ASN A 30 3.30 6.69 6.82
C ASN A 30 4.04 6.12 5.59
N ALA A 31 3.57 4.98 5.07
CA ALA A 31 4.18 4.33 3.91
C ALA A 31 4.02 5.17 2.63
N GLU A 32 2.81 5.71 2.40
CA GLU A 32 2.53 6.63 1.29
C GLU A 32 3.40 7.88 1.36
N LEU A 33 3.45 8.53 2.53
CA LEU A 33 4.25 9.72 2.72
C LEU A 33 5.73 9.44 2.46
N ALA A 34 6.24 8.31 2.94
CA ALA A 34 7.61 7.90 2.67
C ALA A 34 7.83 7.66 1.18
N SER A 35 6.90 7.00 0.48
CA SER A 35 7.00 6.72 -0.96
C SER A 35 7.07 8.00 -1.82
N LEU A 36 6.43 9.08 -1.38
CA LEU A 36 6.40 10.37 -2.09
C LEU A 36 7.56 11.29 -1.73
N THR A 37 8.13 11.15 -0.53
CA THR A 37 9.04 12.16 0.02
C THR A 37 10.46 11.66 0.26
N GLN A 38 10.67 10.35 0.32
CA GLN A 38 11.99 9.79 0.53
C GLN A 38 12.78 9.67 -0.77
N PRO A 39 14.09 9.94 -0.74
CA PRO A 39 14.96 9.73 -1.89
C PRO A 39 15.03 8.24 -2.27
N LYS A 40 15.35 7.95 -3.54
CA LYS A 40 15.40 6.58 -4.07
C LYS A 40 16.31 5.63 -3.29
N ASN A 41 17.38 6.13 -2.67
CA ASN A 41 18.28 5.31 -1.83
C ASN A 41 17.66 4.84 -0.51
N GLN A 42 16.46 5.33 -0.15
CA GLN A 42 15.69 4.90 1.02
C GLN A 42 14.55 3.94 0.67
N GLU A 43 14.58 3.34 -0.53
CA GLU A 43 13.57 2.36 -0.98
C GLU A 43 13.31 1.26 0.05
N GLN A 44 14.36 0.73 0.70
CA GLN A 44 14.22 -0.30 1.73
C GLN A 44 13.37 0.18 2.92
N ASN A 45 13.42 1.46 3.28
CA ASN A 45 12.59 2.01 4.34
C ASN A 45 11.12 2.10 3.90
N VAL A 46 10.85 2.54 2.67
CA VAL A 46 9.49 2.57 2.10
C VAL A 46 8.89 1.16 2.07
N ARG A 47 9.64 0.16 1.59
CA ARG A 47 9.26 -1.25 1.59
C ARG A 47 8.92 -1.76 3.00
N LYS A 48 9.72 -1.40 4.01
CA LYS A 48 9.44 -1.77 5.41
C LYS A 48 8.13 -1.16 5.91
N LEU A 49 7.86 0.10 5.59
CA LEU A 49 6.64 0.78 6.01
C LEU A 49 5.39 0.16 5.38
N TYR A 50 5.40 -0.15 4.08
CA TYR A 50 4.30 -0.86 3.42
C TYR A 50 4.08 -2.24 4.02
N ASN A 51 5.16 -3.03 4.20
CA ASN A 51 5.05 -4.36 4.82
C ASN A 51 4.49 -4.29 6.25
N ASN A 52 4.83 -3.26 7.00
CA ASN A 52 4.26 -3.03 8.32
C ASN A 52 2.76 -2.70 8.23
N ALA A 53 2.35 -1.82 7.32
CA ALA A 53 0.94 -1.49 7.09
C ALA A 53 0.10 -2.72 6.72
N ILE A 54 0.61 -3.56 5.82
CA ILE A 54 0.01 -4.83 5.41
C ILE A 54 -0.11 -5.79 6.62
N THR A 55 0.94 -5.88 7.44
CA THR A 55 0.97 -6.79 8.59
C THR A 55 -0.03 -6.36 9.67
N ILE A 56 -0.07 -5.07 9.99
CA ILE A 56 -0.96 -4.52 11.02
C ILE A 56 -2.43 -4.68 10.61
N SER A 57 -2.77 -4.32 9.37
CA SER A 57 -4.14 -4.48 8.85
C SER A 57 -4.56 -5.95 8.80
N ALA A 58 -3.70 -6.85 8.30
CA ALA A 58 -4.00 -8.27 8.22
C ALA A 58 -4.19 -8.91 9.61
N ARG A 59 -3.34 -8.57 10.59
CA ARG A 59 -3.46 -9.09 11.97
C ARG A 59 -4.65 -8.51 12.72
N GLY A 60 -5.07 -7.30 12.37
CA GLY A 60 -6.25 -6.64 12.93
C GLY A 60 -7.58 -7.08 12.31
N TRP A 61 -7.58 -8.09 11.43
CA TRP A 61 -8.76 -8.56 10.68
C TRP A 61 -9.34 -7.51 9.70
N TYR A 62 -8.57 -6.48 9.38
CA TYR A 62 -8.92 -5.45 8.40
C TYR A 62 -8.52 -5.92 6.99
N VAL A 63 -9.21 -6.95 6.48
CA VAL A 63 -8.86 -7.60 5.21
C VAL A 63 -8.84 -6.64 4.02
N HIS A 64 -9.77 -5.68 4.00
CA HIS A 64 -9.87 -4.65 2.95
C HIS A 64 -8.72 -3.64 3.04
N ASP A 65 -8.33 -3.22 4.24
CA ASP A 65 -7.18 -2.32 4.40
C ASP A 65 -5.85 -3.02 4.09
N ALA A 66 -5.76 -4.33 4.37
CA ALA A 66 -4.62 -5.14 3.95
C ALA A 66 -4.55 -5.27 2.42
N ALA A 67 -5.70 -5.36 1.75
CA ALA A 67 -5.78 -5.36 0.30
C ALA A 67 -5.36 -4.00 -0.28
N LEU A 68 -5.84 -2.91 0.30
CA LEU A 68 -5.48 -1.54 -0.09
C LEU A 68 -3.97 -1.30 0.08
N ALA A 69 -3.40 -1.67 1.24
CA ALA A 69 -1.97 -1.52 1.48
C ALA A 69 -1.11 -2.32 0.49
N GLN A 70 -1.58 -3.51 0.08
CA GLN A 70 -0.95 -4.33 -0.95
C GLN A 70 -1.03 -3.67 -2.35
N GLU A 71 -2.19 -3.16 -2.74
CA GLU A 71 -2.37 -2.43 -4.01
C GLU A 71 -1.44 -1.22 -4.11
N ARG A 72 -1.42 -0.40 -3.05
CA ARG A 72 -0.58 0.78 -2.98
C ARG A 72 0.90 0.46 -3.02
N PHE A 73 1.31 -0.61 -2.34
CA PHE A 73 2.69 -1.06 -2.39
C PHE A 73 3.07 -1.55 -3.79
N ALA A 74 2.20 -2.31 -4.46
CA ALA A 74 2.40 -2.72 -5.84
C ALA A 74 2.55 -1.51 -6.79
N GLU A 75 1.73 -0.48 -6.61
CA GLU A 75 1.83 0.76 -7.40
C GLU A 75 3.18 1.47 -7.19
N TYR A 76 3.66 1.56 -5.94
CA TYR A 76 4.99 2.09 -5.64
C TYR A 76 6.11 1.27 -6.28
N LEU A 77 6.05 -0.05 -6.15
CA LEU A 77 7.06 -0.96 -6.72
C LEU A 77 7.13 -0.83 -8.24
N PHE A 78 5.97 -0.72 -8.90
CA PHE A 78 5.89 -0.55 -10.34
C PHE A 78 6.39 0.81 -10.80
N ARG A 79 5.92 1.91 -10.20
CA ARG A 79 6.18 3.27 -10.71
C ARG A 79 7.49 3.88 -10.22
N SER A 80 7.93 3.53 -9.01
CA SER A 80 9.03 4.22 -8.34
C SER A 80 10.25 3.33 -8.15
N ALA A 81 10.07 2.08 -7.72
CA ALA A 81 11.17 1.13 -7.54
C ALA A 81 11.58 0.42 -8.84
N GLY A 82 10.64 0.24 -9.78
CA GLY A 82 10.84 -0.52 -11.02
C GLY A 82 10.89 -2.04 -10.82
N ASP A 83 10.40 -2.55 -9.69
CA ASP A 83 10.42 -3.96 -9.34
C ASP A 83 9.11 -4.64 -9.78
N LEU A 84 9.06 -5.02 -11.06
CA LEU A 84 7.85 -5.57 -11.68
C LEU A 84 7.41 -6.91 -11.06
N GLN A 85 8.37 -7.76 -10.67
CA GLN A 85 8.05 -9.07 -10.09
C GLN A 85 7.41 -8.92 -8.73
N GLU A 86 7.98 -8.07 -7.87
CA GLU A 86 7.40 -7.83 -6.55
C GLU A 86 6.08 -7.05 -6.66
N ALA A 87 5.97 -6.09 -7.58
CA ALA A 87 4.72 -5.40 -7.86
C ALA A 87 3.60 -6.37 -8.25
N LYS A 88 3.88 -7.32 -9.16
CA LYS A 88 2.92 -8.35 -9.55
C LYS A 88 2.50 -9.22 -8.36
N TYR A 89 3.45 -9.67 -7.56
CA TYR A 89 3.17 -10.46 -6.36
C TYR A 89 2.21 -9.73 -5.40
N HIS A 90 2.49 -8.46 -5.09
CA HIS A 90 1.64 -7.69 -4.19
C HIS A 90 0.25 -7.42 -4.77
N LEU A 91 0.17 -7.19 -6.08
CA LEU A 91 -1.10 -7.00 -6.76
C LEU A 91 -1.98 -8.27 -6.77
N GLU A 92 -1.39 -9.44 -7.03
CA GLU A 92 -2.10 -10.73 -6.94
C GLU A 92 -2.63 -10.96 -5.52
N ARG A 93 -1.86 -10.58 -4.48
CA ARG A 93 -2.31 -10.64 -3.09
C ARG A 93 -3.44 -9.65 -2.79
N ALA A 94 -3.39 -8.44 -3.35
CA ALA A 94 -4.48 -7.47 -3.22
C ALA A 94 -5.78 -8.02 -3.83
N ILE A 95 -5.70 -8.54 -5.07
CA ILE A 95 -6.83 -9.16 -5.78
C ILE A 95 -7.41 -10.32 -4.97
N GLN A 96 -6.58 -11.22 -4.46
CA GLN A 96 -7.04 -12.34 -3.63
C GLN A 96 -7.81 -11.86 -2.40
N ARG A 97 -7.31 -10.82 -1.70
CA ARG A 97 -7.97 -10.28 -0.51
C ARG A 97 -9.28 -9.57 -0.84
N TYR A 98 -9.33 -8.76 -1.89
CA TYR A 98 -10.55 -8.12 -2.35
C TYR A 98 -11.60 -9.14 -2.79
N THR A 99 -11.18 -10.21 -3.47
CA THR A 99 -12.06 -11.33 -3.84
C THR A 99 -12.66 -11.99 -2.61
N ASN A 100 -11.83 -12.33 -1.61
CA ASN A 100 -12.29 -12.94 -0.36
C ASN A 100 -13.22 -12.03 0.44
N TRP A 101 -13.04 -10.71 0.34
CA TRP A 101 -13.93 -9.72 0.96
C TRP A 101 -15.24 -9.48 0.17
N GLY A 102 -15.30 -9.91 -1.10
CA GLY A 102 -16.47 -9.75 -1.97
C GLY A 102 -16.47 -8.47 -2.82
N ALA A 103 -15.36 -7.74 -2.89
CA ALA A 103 -15.25 -6.48 -3.63
C ALA A 103 -14.96 -6.68 -5.13
N MET A 104 -15.85 -7.37 -5.84
CA MET A 104 -15.62 -7.77 -7.23
C MET A 104 -15.45 -6.59 -8.21
N GLY A 105 -16.13 -5.46 -7.97
CA GLY A 105 -15.92 -4.27 -8.80
C GLY A 105 -14.51 -3.68 -8.69
N ILE A 106 -13.89 -3.75 -7.51
CA ILE A 106 -12.47 -3.37 -7.34
C ILE A 106 -11.58 -4.40 -8.02
N VAL A 107 -11.87 -5.69 -7.89
CA VAL A 107 -11.11 -6.76 -8.56
C VAL A 107 -11.09 -6.56 -10.07
N GLU A 108 -12.24 -6.30 -10.69
CA GLU A 108 -12.33 -6.04 -12.13
C GLU A 108 -11.54 -4.79 -12.52
N HIS A 109 -11.67 -3.71 -11.74
CA HIS A 109 -10.90 -2.49 -11.95
C HIS A 109 -9.38 -2.74 -11.90
N LEU A 110 -8.90 -3.54 -10.94
CA LEU A 110 -7.47 -3.87 -10.82
C LEU A 110 -6.97 -4.67 -12.01
N HIS A 111 -7.75 -5.63 -12.52
CA HIS A 111 -7.39 -6.39 -13.71
C HIS A 111 -7.26 -5.49 -14.94
N ILE A 112 -8.16 -4.53 -15.11
CA ILE A 112 -8.10 -3.57 -16.23
C ILE A 112 -6.91 -2.63 -16.06
N LYS A 113 -6.75 -2.02 -14.88
CA LYS A 113 -5.73 -1.00 -14.62
C LYS A 113 -4.30 -1.54 -14.72
N TYR A 114 -4.08 -2.77 -14.30
CA TYR A 114 -2.76 -3.38 -14.19
C TYR A 114 -2.60 -4.61 -15.08
N GLN A 115 -3.36 -4.69 -16.17
CA GLN A 115 -3.31 -5.82 -17.12
C GLN A 115 -1.87 -6.13 -17.57
N ASP A 116 -1.05 -5.10 -17.80
CA ASP A 116 0.32 -5.26 -18.29
C ASP A 116 1.21 -5.96 -17.26
N ILE A 117 1.06 -5.57 -15.98
CA ILE A 117 1.78 -6.16 -14.85
C ILE A 117 1.33 -7.62 -14.64
N LEU A 118 0.02 -7.86 -14.68
CA LEU A 118 -0.56 -9.18 -14.40
C LEU A 118 -0.28 -10.18 -15.53
N ALA A 119 -0.35 -9.75 -16.79
CA ALA A 119 -0.07 -10.57 -17.95
C ALA A 119 1.42 -10.98 -18.07
N GLY A 120 2.32 -10.35 -17.30
CA GLY A 120 3.76 -10.56 -17.43
C GLY A 120 4.34 -9.94 -18.70
N SER A 121 3.61 -9.00 -19.30
CA SER A 121 4.01 -8.28 -20.50
C SER A 121 4.97 -7.17 -20.10
N SER A 122 6.28 -7.40 -20.21
CA SER A 122 7.26 -6.29 -20.22
C SER A 122 7.06 -5.47 -21.49
N THR A 123 6.12 -4.52 -21.48
CA THR A 123 6.15 -3.42 -22.42
C THR A 123 7.16 -2.39 -21.92
N HIS A 124 8.23 -2.29 -22.70
CA HIS A 124 9.42 -1.44 -22.56
C HIS A 124 9.14 0.03 -22.21
#